data_AF-A0A9C7B8P0-F1
#
_entry.id   AF-A0A9C7B8P0-F1
#
_cell.length_a   1.000
_cell.length_b   1.000
_cell.length_c   1.000
_cell.angle_alpha   90.00
_cell.angle_beta   90.00
_cell.angle_gamma   90.00
#
_symmetry.space_group_name_H-M   'P 1'
#
loop_
_entity.id
_entity.type
_entity.pdbx_description
1 polymer ?
#
loop_
_entity_poly.entity_id
_entity_poly.type
_entity_poly.pdbx_seq_one_letter_code
_entity_poly.pdbx_strand_id
1 'polypeptide(L)'
;MEKIQQGDIVTRRSYQGDIFFKVMEVLFEGDRAVAILKGLDVRLLADAPLSDLRKVEAGELREYREKLLKRNAECFRRISERQSLVRAQLVKGAAGNGGEESFFELPGKVLHLDGDPDYLEFCLSAYKQLGVAAVGKQVTEQEQPKYVAELIREHSPDILILTGHDALIKGARDYSDPRSYRNTRYFIEAVRNARQVVPGRDDLVIFAGACQSNFEAIIAAGANYASAPKRVLIHCLDPVFIAEEVAFTPISKLVSLPELVAGTITGKEGIGGIETRGKFRLGFPKAG
;
A
#
# COMPACT_ATOMS: atom_id res chain seq x y z
N MET A 1 -18.67 -23.35 24.21
CA MET A 1 -17.84 -22.65 23.20
C MET A 1 -18.14 -21.18 23.33
N GLU A 2 -17.12 -20.32 23.50
CA GLU A 2 -17.35 -18.88 23.46
C GLU A 2 -18.01 -18.50 22.13
N LYS A 3 -19.08 -17.72 22.21
CA LYS A 3 -19.82 -17.26 21.04
C LYS A 3 -18.95 -16.22 20.32
N ILE A 4 -18.54 -16.53 19.09
CA ILE A 4 -17.83 -15.58 18.24
C ILE A 4 -18.81 -14.48 17.82
N GLN A 5 -18.38 -13.23 17.98
CA GLN A 5 -19.18 -12.05 17.69
C GLN A 5 -18.36 -10.99 16.97
N GLN A 6 -19.04 -9.95 16.48
CA GLN A 6 -18.40 -8.80 15.85
C GLN A 6 -17.34 -8.18 16.78
N GLY A 7 -16.19 -7.84 16.21
CA GLY A 7 -15.04 -7.29 16.92
C GLY A 7 -14.06 -8.34 17.46
N ASP A 8 -14.45 -9.61 17.56
CA ASP A 8 -13.53 -10.67 17.97
C ASP A 8 -12.39 -10.84 16.95
N ILE A 9 -11.21 -11.22 17.47
CA ILE A 9 -10.09 -11.65 16.64
C ILE A 9 -10.13 -13.17 16.51
N VAL A 10 -10.10 -13.65 15.27
CA VAL A 10 -10.24 -15.06 14.93
C VAL A 10 -9.18 -15.48 13.92
N THR A 11 -8.93 -16.78 13.86
CA THR A 11 -8.18 -17.45 12.80
C THR A 11 -9.04 -18.52 12.15
N ARG A 12 -8.72 -18.91 10.91
CA ARG A 12 -9.45 -19.94 10.17
C ARG A 12 -8.78 -21.30 10.31
N ARG A 13 -9.53 -22.32 10.73
CA ARG A 13 -9.05 -23.69 10.88
C ARG A 13 -8.63 -24.30 9.54
N SER A 14 -9.41 -24.05 8.50
CA SER A 14 -9.16 -24.51 7.13
C SER A 14 -7.84 -24.03 6.53
N TYR A 15 -7.29 -22.93 7.05
CA TYR A 15 -6.00 -22.35 6.64
C TYR A 15 -4.94 -22.43 7.76
N GLN A 16 -5.12 -23.34 8.73
CA GLN A 16 -4.17 -23.60 9.82
C GLN A 16 -3.88 -22.37 10.71
N GLY A 17 -4.74 -21.35 10.65
CA GLY A 17 -4.59 -20.09 11.37
C GLY A 17 -3.41 -19.23 10.91
N ASP A 18 -3.11 -19.27 9.61
CA ASP A 18 -2.09 -18.44 8.96
C ASP A 18 -2.32 -16.93 9.08
N ILE A 19 -3.57 -16.47 9.07
CA ILE A 19 -3.95 -15.06 9.09
C ILE A 19 -4.88 -14.77 10.26
N PHE A 20 -4.61 -13.65 10.94
CA PHE A 20 -5.46 -13.10 12.00
C PHE A 20 -6.49 -12.17 11.37
N PHE A 21 -7.76 -12.42 11.68
CA PHE A 21 -8.88 -11.66 11.18
C PHE A 21 -9.65 -10.99 12.31
N LYS A 22 -10.15 -9.79 12.07
CA LYS A 22 -11.23 -9.17 12.85
C LYS A 22 -12.57 -9.59 12.26
N VAL A 23 -13.50 -10.02 13.10
CA VAL A 23 -14.89 -10.28 12.69
C VAL A 23 -15.58 -8.94 12.47
N MET A 24 -15.94 -8.64 11.23
CA MET A 24 -16.62 -7.41 10.84
C MET A 24 -18.12 -7.52 11.02
N GLU A 25 -18.69 -8.67 10.72
CA GLU A 25 -20.12 -8.94 10.83
C GLU A 25 -20.36 -10.45 10.94
N VAL A 26 -21.48 -10.84 11.55
CA VAL A 26 -21.97 -12.22 11.56
C VAL A 26 -23.37 -12.23 10.94
N LEU A 27 -23.49 -12.90 9.80
CA LEU A 27 -24.71 -13.06 9.03
C LEU A 27 -25.34 -14.42 9.35
N PHE A 28 -26.67 -14.44 9.46
CA PHE A 28 -27.45 -15.65 9.70
C PHE A 28 -28.32 -15.95 8.49
N GLU A 29 -27.98 -17.02 7.76
CA GLU A 29 -28.72 -17.54 6.62
C GLU A 29 -29.40 -18.86 7.02
N GLY A 30 -30.60 -18.76 7.58
CA GLY A 30 -31.31 -19.90 8.16
C GLY A 30 -30.52 -20.51 9.31
N ASP A 31 -30.19 -21.80 9.22
CA ASP A 31 -29.41 -22.52 10.24
C ASP A 31 -27.90 -22.29 10.12
N ARG A 32 -27.43 -21.60 9.07
CA ARG A 32 -26.01 -21.33 8.84
C ARG A 32 -25.67 -19.93 9.29
N ALA A 33 -24.57 -19.83 10.02
CA ALA A 33 -24.03 -18.56 10.44
C ALA A 33 -22.63 -18.37 9.83
N VAL A 34 -22.48 -17.29 9.06
CA VAL A 34 -21.30 -16.94 8.28
C VAL A 34 -20.76 -15.61 8.79
N ALA A 35 -19.47 -15.53 9.05
CA ALA A 35 -18.82 -14.29 9.44
C ALA A 35 -18.16 -13.63 8.24
N ILE A 36 -18.24 -12.31 8.17
CA ILE A 36 -17.41 -11.47 7.31
C ILE A 36 -16.17 -11.08 8.09
N LEU A 37 -15.01 -11.36 7.52
CA LEU A 37 -13.71 -11.26 8.15
C LEU A 37 -12.83 -10.26 7.41
N LYS A 38 -11.98 -9.58 8.18
CA LYS A 38 -10.98 -8.66 7.67
C LYS A 38 -9.60 -8.96 8.25
N GLY A 39 -8.60 -9.16 7.40
CA GLY A 39 -7.22 -9.40 7.84
C GLY A 39 -6.66 -8.20 8.61
N LEU A 40 -5.90 -8.46 9.68
CA LEU A 40 -5.36 -7.37 10.53
C LEU A 40 -4.27 -6.55 9.83
N ASP A 41 -3.40 -7.19 9.06
CA ASP A 41 -2.21 -6.62 8.41
C ASP A 41 -2.10 -7.00 6.93
N VAL A 42 -2.98 -7.90 6.48
CA VAL A 42 -3.13 -8.32 5.08
C VAL A 42 -4.43 -7.75 4.52
N ARG A 43 -4.39 -7.15 3.32
CA ARG A 43 -5.54 -6.48 2.68
C ARG A 43 -6.58 -7.48 2.13
N LEU A 44 -7.14 -8.32 3.00
CA LEU A 44 -8.03 -9.43 2.66
C LEU A 44 -9.37 -9.29 3.37
N LEU A 45 -10.45 -9.32 2.57
CA LEU A 45 -11.80 -9.62 3.05
C LEU A 45 -12.15 -11.07 2.70
N ALA A 46 -12.68 -11.79 3.66
CA ALA A 46 -13.10 -13.17 3.49
C ALA A 46 -14.42 -13.44 4.20
N ASP A 47 -15.23 -14.34 3.67
CA ASP A 47 -16.33 -14.96 4.40
C ASP A 47 -15.92 -16.35 4.88
N ALA A 48 -16.45 -16.76 6.03
CA ALA A 48 -16.24 -18.10 6.56
C ALA A 48 -17.38 -18.53 7.50
N PRO A 49 -17.78 -19.82 7.50
CA PRO A 49 -18.72 -20.31 8.48
C PRO A 49 -18.13 -20.23 9.89
N LEU A 50 -18.95 -19.96 10.90
CA LEU A 50 -18.51 -19.89 12.30
C LEU A 50 -17.78 -21.15 12.79
N SER A 51 -18.13 -22.32 12.25
CA SER A 51 -17.46 -23.60 12.53
C SER A 51 -16.01 -23.67 12.04
N ASP A 52 -15.61 -22.82 11.08
CA ASP A 52 -14.24 -22.69 10.60
C ASP A 52 -13.41 -21.73 11.48
N LEU A 53 -14.04 -21.00 12.41
CA LEU A 53 -13.38 -19.93 13.16
C LEU A 53 -12.93 -20.34 14.56
N ARG A 54 -11.66 -20.07 14.87
CA ARG A 54 -11.11 -20.19 16.22
C ARG A 54 -10.87 -18.78 16.75
N LYS A 55 -11.46 -18.45 17.90
CA LYS A 55 -11.14 -17.20 18.60
C LYS A 55 -9.69 -17.23 19.05
N VAL A 56 -9.00 -16.10 18.88
CA VAL A 56 -7.61 -15.94 19.26
C VAL A 56 -7.53 -15.56 20.73
N GLU A 57 -6.70 -16.28 21.48
CA GLU A 57 -6.47 -16.00 22.90
C GLU A 57 -5.66 -14.71 23.08
N ALA A 58 -5.86 -14.02 24.21
CA ALA A 58 -5.21 -12.72 24.46
C ALA A 58 -3.67 -12.79 24.42
N GLY A 59 -3.09 -13.90 24.89
CA GLY A 59 -1.64 -14.14 24.83
C GLY A 59 -1.12 -14.29 23.40
N GLU A 60 -1.81 -15.09 22.57
CA GLU A 60 -1.47 -15.28 21.15
C GLU A 60 -1.57 -13.96 20.37
N LEU A 61 -2.64 -13.18 20.60
CA LEU A 61 -2.82 -11.87 19.99
C LEU A 61 -1.73 -10.88 20.40
N ARG A 62 -1.31 -10.91 21.67
CA ARG A 62 -0.23 -10.05 22.18
C ARG A 62 1.09 -10.40 21.51
N GLU A 63 1.46 -11.67 21.46
CA GLU A 63 2.68 -12.13 20.79
C GLU A 63 2.69 -11.76 19.31
N TYR A 64 1.54 -11.90 18.63
CA TYR A 64 1.37 -11.49 17.24
C TYR A 64 1.64 -9.99 17.05
N ARG A 65 1.00 -9.14 17.87
CA ARG A 65 1.18 -7.69 17.82
C ARG A 65 2.61 -7.27 18.14
N GLU A 66 3.26 -7.92 19.11
CA GLU A 66 4.66 -7.66 19.45
C GLU A 66 5.61 -8.04 18.30
N LYS A 67 5.37 -9.16 17.61
CA LYS A 67 6.13 -9.55 16.41
C LYS A 67 5.96 -8.55 15.28
N LEU A 68 4.73 -8.13 14.98
CA LEU A 68 4.45 -7.10 13.98
C LEU A 68 5.16 -5.78 14.30
N LEU A 69 5.06 -5.31 15.54
CA LEU A 69 5.69 -4.06 15.96
C LEU A 69 7.21 -4.12 15.83
N LYS A 70 7.85 -5.22 16.25
CA LYS A 70 9.29 -5.43 16.12
C LYS A 70 9.74 -5.41 14.66
N ARG A 71 9.02 -6.12 13.77
CA ARG A 71 9.31 -6.15 12.34
C ARG A 71 9.20 -4.76 11.72
N ASN A 72 8.11 -4.04 12.02
CA ASN A 72 7.89 -2.69 11.50
C ASN A 72 8.97 -1.72 11.99
N ALA A 73 9.33 -1.78 13.28
CA ALA A 73 10.40 -0.94 13.85
C ALA A 73 11.75 -1.20 13.18
N GLU A 74 12.09 -2.46 12.89
CA GLU A 74 13.32 -2.79 12.17
C GLU A 74 13.32 -2.24 10.74
N CYS A 75 12.21 -2.40 10.01
CA CYS A 75 12.05 -1.83 8.68
C CYS A 75 12.20 -0.31 8.69
N PHE A 76 11.51 0.38 9.60
CA PHE A 76 11.54 1.83 9.69
C PHE A 76 12.93 2.36 10.09
N ARG A 77 13.65 1.65 10.97
CA ARG A 77 15.05 1.99 11.30
C ARG A 77 15.95 1.93 10.07
N ARG A 78 15.88 0.84 9.29
CA ARG A 78 16.69 0.68 8.06
C ARG A 78 16.38 1.77 7.04
N ILE A 79 15.10 2.15 6.90
CA ILE A 79 14.66 3.25 6.02
C ILE A 79 15.26 4.58 6.49
N SER A 80 15.14 4.90 7.78
CA SER A 80 15.68 6.14 8.36
C SER A 80 17.20 6.26 8.19
N GLU A 81 17.92 5.14 8.37
CA GLU A 81 19.37 5.05 8.11
C GLU A 81 19.69 5.32 6.63
N ARG A 82 18.94 4.71 5.69
CA ARG A 82 19.12 4.93 4.25
C ARG A 82 18.85 6.38 3.86
N GLN A 83 17.77 6.99 4.34
CA GLN A 83 17.43 8.39 4.08
C GLN A 83 18.56 9.33 4.53
N SER A 84 19.12 9.08 5.72
CA SER A 84 20.24 9.85 6.26
C SER A 84 21.50 9.74 5.39
N LEU A 85 21.81 8.55 4.89
CA LEU A 85 22.94 8.32 3.98
C LEU A 85 22.75 9.02 2.63
N VAL A 86 21.57 8.89 2.03
CA VAL A 86 21.24 9.55 0.75
C VAL A 86 21.37 11.06 0.89
N ARG A 87 20.81 11.63 1.97
CA ARG A 87 20.92 13.06 2.28
C ARG A 87 22.38 13.49 2.40
N ALA A 88 23.19 12.81 3.21
CA ALA A 88 24.60 13.15 3.42
C ALA A 88 25.38 13.15 2.10
N GLN A 89 25.12 12.19 1.22
CA GLN A 89 25.75 12.12 -0.10
C GLN A 89 25.34 13.28 -1.01
N LEU A 90 24.05 13.65 -1.04
CA LEU A 90 23.56 14.76 -1.86
C LEU A 90 24.10 16.09 -1.39
N VAL A 91 24.05 16.33 -0.07
CA VAL A 91 24.59 17.56 0.53
C VAL A 91 26.09 17.64 0.26
N LYS A 92 26.85 16.57 0.46
CA LYS A 92 28.29 16.56 0.12
C LYS A 92 28.56 16.82 -1.37
N GLY A 93 27.69 16.35 -2.27
CA GLY A 93 27.82 16.60 -3.70
C GLY A 93 27.45 18.03 -4.13
N ALA A 94 26.51 18.67 -3.42
CA ALA A 94 26.01 20.01 -3.73
C ALA A 94 26.74 21.12 -2.97
N ALA A 95 27.15 20.84 -1.73
CA ALA A 95 27.92 21.73 -0.88
C ALA A 95 29.38 21.69 -1.32
N GLY A 96 29.83 22.75 -1.98
CA GLY A 96 31.25 23.13 -1.92
C GLY A 96 31.61 23.58 -0.49
N ASN A 97 32.02 24.84 -0.32
CA ASN A 97 32.36 25.41 1.00
C ASN A 97 31.15 25.88 1.84
N GLY A 98 29.91 25.58 1.44
CA GLY A 98 28.68 26.26 1.89
C GLY A 98 27.98 25.76 3.16
N GLY A 99 28.51 24.72 3.84
CA GLY A 99 27.92 24.14 5.06
C GLY A 99 26.56 23.43 4.84
N GLU A 100 26.30 22.38 5.61
CA GLU A 100 25.08 21.55 5.45
C GLU A 100 23.78 22.30 5.80
N GLU A 101 23.86 23.34 6.63
CA GLU A 101 22.71 24.07 7.17
C GLU A 101 22.00 24.97 6.14
N SER A 102 22.66 25.23 5.00
CA SER A 102 22.13 26.08 3.94
C SER A 102 21.15 25.39 3.00
N PHE A 103 20.93 24.08 3.14
CA PHE A 103 20.03 23.30 2.27
C PHE A 103 18.74 22.92 2.99
N PHE A 104 17.65 22.77 2.23
CA PHE A 104 16.39 22.22 2.70
C PHE A 104 15.92 21.07 1.82
N GLU A 105 15.04 20.23 2.37
CA GLU A 105 14.60 19.00 1.73
C GLU A 105 13.19 19.15 1.19
N LEU A 106 12.97 18.64 -0.01
CA LEU A 106 11.65 18.53 -0.63
C LEU A 106 11.45 17.07 -1.08
N PRO A 107 11.04 16.17 -0.16
CA PRO A 107 10.64 14.83 -0.53
C PRO A 107 9.34 14.85 -1.34
N GLY A 108 9.10 13.80 -2.12
CA GLY A 108 7.86 13.64 -2.87
C GLY A 108 6.63 13.56 -1.97
N LYS A 109 5.53 14.22 -2.36
CA LYS A 109 4.25 14.20 -1.65
C LYS A 109 3.36 13.06 -2.15
N VAL A 110 2.68 12.39 -1.21
CA VAL A 110 1.79 11.26 -1.48
C VAL A 110 0.33 11.68 -1.38
N LEU A 111 -0.47 11.26 -2.35
CA LEU A 111 -1.93 11.19 -2.25
C LEU A 111 -2.34 9.72 -2.22
N HIS A 112 -2.98 9.28 -1.13
CA HIS A 112 -3.40 7.90 -0.93
C HIS A 112 -4.93 7.80 -0.90
N LEU A 113 -5.51 7.13 -1.89
CA LEU A 113 -6.92 6.76 -1.94
C LEU A 113 -7.06 5.29 -1.55
N ASP A 114 -7.89 5.01 -0.56
CA ASP A 114 -8.15 3.65 -0.11
C ASP A 114 -9.64 3.39 0.07
N GLY A 115 -10.11 2.24 -0.38
CA GLY A 115 -11.48 1.77 -0.11
C GLY A 115 -11.69 1.37 1.34
N ASP A 116 -10.61 1.13 2.09
CA ASP A 116 -10.66 0.66 3.47
C ASP A 116 -10.12 1.70 4.47
N PRO A 117 -10.94 2.20 5.41
CA PRO A 117 -10.53 3.22 6.35
C PRO A 117 -9.46 2.76 7.36
N ASP A 118 -9.52 1.51 7.84
CA ASP A 118 -8.56 1.03 8.84
C ASP A 118 -7.17 0.85 8.19
N TYR A 119 -7.12 0.33 6.94
CA TYR A 119 -5.86 0.23 6.22
C TYR A 119 -5.30 1.60 5.83
N LEU A 120 -6.17 2.55 5.46
CA LEU A 120 -5.75 3.93 5.21
C LEU A 120 -5.12 4.55 6.46
N GLU A 121 -5.78 4.46 7.61
CA GLU A 121 -5.26 5.00 8.88
C GLU A 121 -3.90 4.37 9.24
N PHE A 122 -3.76 3.07 9.04
CA PHE A 122 -2.51 2.36 9.26
C PHE A 122 -1.39 2.85 8.32
N CYS A 123 -1.70 3.06 7.03
CA CYS A 123 -0.74 3.58 6.06
C CYS A 123 -0.33 5.03 6.38
N LEU A 124 -1.29 5.90 6.73
CA LEU A 124 -1.02 7.30 7.11
C LEU A 124 -0.15 7.39 8.36
N SER A 125 -0.38 6.51 9.34
CA SER A 125 0.46 6.42 10.53
C SER A 125 1.89 6.02 10.18
N ALA A 126 2.08 5.09 9.25
CA ALA A 126 3.40 4.69 8.76
C ALA A 126 4.08 5.81 7.96
N TYR A 127 3.38 6.50 7.06
CA TYR A 127 3.92 7.67 6.34
C TYR A 127 4.44 8.73 7.31
N LYS A 128 3.66 9.06 8.35
CA LYS A 128 4.05 10.02 9.38
C LYS A 128 5.32 9.60 10.11
N GLN A 129 5.45 8.32 10.46
CA GLN A 129 6.66 7.79 11.12
C GLN A 129 7.89 7.82 10.21
N LEU A 130 7.70 7.68 8.89
CA LEU A 130 8.75 7.70 7.88
C LEU A 130 9.08 9.09 7.33
N GLY A 131 8.43 10.15 7.84
CA GLY A 131 8.65 11.53 7.40
C GLY A 131 8.09 11.84 6.00
N VAL A 132 7.18 11.01 5.48
CA VAL A 132 6.56 11.21 4.17
C VAL A 132 5.33 12.12 4.31
N ALA A 133 5.29 13.21 3.55
CA ALA A 133 4.11 14.07 3.47
C ALA A 133 3.00 13.38 2.68
N ALA A 134 1.95 12.92 3.36
CA ALA A 134 0.86 12.17 2.76
C ALA A 134 -0.52 12.75 3.10
N VAL A 135 -1.40 12.82 2.09
CA VAL A 135 -2.84 13.09 2.24
C VAL A 135 -3.60 11.81 1.95
N GLY A 136 -4.44 11.37 2.88
CA GLY A 136 -5.31 10.21 2.71
C GLY A 136 -6.76 10.60 2.43
N LYS A 137 -7.41 9.89 1.51
CA LYS A 137 -8.84 10.01 1.22
C LYS A 137 -9.48 8.63 1.20
N GLN A 138 -10.49 8.42 2.03
CA GLN A 138 -11.30 7.20 1.98
C GLN A 138 -12.22 7.29 0.77
N VAL A 139 -11.99 6.44 -0.23
CA VAL A 139 -12.78 6.40 -1.46
C VAL A 139 -12.90 4.95 -1.90
N THR A 140 -14.14 4.46 -2.00
CA THR A 140 -14.41 3.08 -2.47
C THR A 140 -13.83 2.86 -3.86
N GLU A 141 -13.45 1.63 -4.20
CA GLU A 141 -12.79 1.32 -5.47
C GLU A 141 -13.62 1.82 -6.65
N GLN A 142 -14.94 1.64 -6.59
CA GLN A 142 -15.88 2.10 -7.62
C GLN A 142 -15.91 3.63 -7.79
N GLU A 143 -15.61 4.38 -6.74
CA GLU A 143 -15.66 5.84 -6.75
C GLU A 143 -14.30 6.49 -7.05
N GLN A 144 -13.20 5.77 -6.85
CA GLN A 144 -11.85 6.27 -7.15
C GLN A 144 -11.73 6.87 -8.57
N PRO A 145 -12.25 6.24 -9.64
CA PRO A 145 -12.20 6.82 -10.99
C PRO A 145 -12.86 8.20 -11.10
N LYS A 146 -13.89 8.47 -10.30
CA LYS A 146 -14.66 9.72 -10.35
C LYS A 146 -13.90 10.86 -9.68
N TYR A 147 -13.28 10.59 -8.53
CA TYR A 147 -12.66 11.62 -7.69
C TYR A 147 -11.17 11.83 -7.94
N VAL A 148 -10.47 10.83 -8.50
CA VAL A 148 -9.00 10.88 -8.65
C VAL A 148 -8.50 12.13 -9.39
N ALA A 149 -9.18 12.55 -10.45
CA ALA A 149 -8.76 13.69 -11.26
C ALA A 149 -8.87 15.02 -10.49
N GLU A 150 -9.94 15.19 -9.70
CA GLU A 150 -10.13 16.36 -8.85
C GLU A 150 -9.10 16.41 -7.72
N LEU A 151 -8.92 15.28 -7.02
CA LEU A 151 -7.99 15.19 -5.90
C LEU A 151 -6.52 15.41 -6.32
N ILE A 152 -6.13 14.96 -7.51
CA ILE A 152 -4.80 15.27 -8.09
C ILE A 152 -4.64 16.78 -8.28
N ARG A 153 -5.65 17.47 -8.82
CA ARG A 153 -5.61 18.93 -9.02
C ARG A 153 -5.56 19.69 -7.69
N GLU A 154 -6.34 19.25 -6.71
CA GLU A 154 -6.41 19.87 -5.38
C GLU A 154 -5.07 19.75 -4.63
N HIS A 155 -4.48 18.56 -4.61
CA HIS A 155 -3.33 18.27 -3.74
C HIS A 155 -1.96 18.34 -4.46
N SER A 156 -1.95 18.31 -5.80
CA SER A 156 -0.74 18.29 -6.62
C SER A 156 0.32 17.31 -6.09
N PRO A 157 0.01 16.00 -6.00
CA PRO A 157 0.93 15.00 -5.47
C PRO A 157 2.02 14.63 -6.47
N ASP A 158 3.15 14.13 -5.97
CA ASP A 158 4.20 13.51 -6.79
C ASP A 158 3.97 12.00 -6.97
N ILE A 159 3.28 11.40 -5.99
CA ILE A 159 3.01 9.97 -5.89
C ILE A 159 1.53 9.77 -5.59
N LEU A 160 0.85 8.95 -6.39
CA LEU A 160 -0.54 8.54 -6.18
C LEU A 160 -0.60 7.06 -5.82
N ILE A 161 -1.27 6.75 -4.72
CA ILE A 161 -1.53 5.38 -4.26
C ILE A 161 -3.02 5.10 -4.37
N LEU A 162 -3.40 4.11 -5.18
CA LEU A 162 -4.77 3.65 -5.40
C LEU A 162 -4.91 2.23 -4.86
N THR A 163 -5.45 2.08 -3.66
CA THR A 163 -5.59 0.77 -3.00
C THR A 163 -7.01 0.55 -2.49
N GLY A 164 -7.26 -0.63 -1.96
CA GLY A 164 -8.56 -1.06 -1.47
C GLY A 164 -8.57 -2.57 -1.36
N HIS A 165 -9.65 -3.17 -1.84
CA HIS A 165 -9.88 -4.59 -1.90
C HIS A 165 -9.98 -5.06 -3.35
N ASP A 166 -9.49 -6.26 -3.62
CA ASP A 166 -9.71 -6.95 -4.88
C ASP A 166 -9.64 -8.46 -4.62
N ALA A 167 -10.17 -9.23 -5.57
CA ALA A 167 -10.11 -10.68 -5.49
C ALA A 167 -10.37 -11.28 -6.87
N LEU A 168 -9.70 -12.40 -7.14
CA LEU A 168 -10.00 -13.23 -8.29
C LEU A 168 -11.37 -13.92 -8.09
N ILE A 169 -12.27 -13.79 -9.05
CA ILE A 169 -13.60 -14.38 -8.99
C ILE A 169 -13.48 -15.90 -9.09
N LYS A 170 -14.18 -16.63 -8.21
CA LYS A 170 -14.15 -18.09 -8.17
C LYS A 170 -14.64 -18.68 -9.50
N GLY A 171 -13.84 -19.56 -10.08
CA GLY A 171 -14.15 -20.21 -11.36
C GLY A 171 -13.76 -19.40 -12.59
N ALA A 172 -13.08 -18.25 -12.43
CA ALA A 172 -12.46 -17.54 -13.55
C ALA A 172 -11.48 -18.47 -14.29
N ARG A 173 -11.58 -18.50 -15.62
CA ARG A 173 -10.72 -19.32 -16.49
C ARG A 173 -9.56 -18.54 -17.10
N ASP A 174 -9.72 -17.22 -17.22
CA ASP A 174 -8.73 -16.33 -17.82
C ASP A 174 -8.27 -15.29 -16.79
N TYR A 175 -7.04 -15.46 -16.29
CA TYR A 175 -6.43 -14.54 -15.33
C TYR A 175 -5.81 -13.31 -15.98
N SER A 176 -5.74 -13.27 -17.32
CA SER A 176 -5.32 -12.08 -18.05
C SER A 176 -6.45 -11.08 -18.22
N ASP A 177 -7.71 -11.52 -18.18
CA ASP A 177 -8.88 -10.64 -18.29
C ASP A 177 -9.13 -9.86 -16.98
N PRO A 178 -9.11 -8.51 -16.99
CA PRO A 178 -9.46 -7.69 -15.83
C PRO A 178 -10.86 -7.94 -15.27
N ARG A 179 -11.80 -8.47 -16.07
CA ARG A 179 -13.17 -8.79 -15.65
C ARG A 179 -13.25 -10.03 -14.76
N SER A 180 -12.18 -10.84 -14.71
CA SER A 180 -12.06 -11.96 -13.78
C SER A 180 -11.85 -11.52 -12.33
N TYR A 181 -11.72 -10.22 -12.07
CA TYR A 181 -11.42 -9.65 -10.76
C TYR A 181 -12.54 -8.70 -10.34
N ARG A 182 -12.79 -8.63 -9.03
CA ARG A 182 -13.91 -7.83 -8.50
C ARG A 182 -13.75 -6.33 -8.78
N ASN A 183 -12.56 -5.80 -8.52
CA ASN A 183 -12.33 -4.36 -8.47
C ASN A 183 -11.20 -3.85 -9.38
N THR A 184 -10.37 -4.75 -9.95
CA THR A 184 -9.30 -4.38 -10.90
C THR A 184 -9.74 -3.35 -11.95
N ARG A 185 -10.97 -3.49 -12.50
CA ARG A 185 -11.49 -2.57 -13.52
C ARG A 185 -11.51 -1.11 -13.07
N TYR A 186 -11.79 -0.86 -11.79
CA TYR A 186 -11.84 0.49 -11.26
C TYR A 186 -10.44 1.06 -11.02
N PHE A 187 -9.47 0.24 -10.59
CA PHE A 187 -8.08 0.68 -10.53
C PHE A 187 -7.56 1.07 -11.93
N ILE A 188 -7.86 0.27 -12.96
CA ILE A 188 -7.51 0.59 -14.35
C ILE A 188 -8.11 1.93 -14.78
N GLU A 189 -9.40 2.15 -14.51
CA GLU A 189 -10.08 3.39 -14.87
C GLU A 189 -9.53 4.60 -14.11
N ALA A 190 -9.28 4.46 -12.80
CA ALA A 190 -8.67 5.51 -11.99
C ALA A 190 -7.26 5.88 -12.46
N VAL A 191 -6.43 4.89 -12.82
CA VAL A 191 -5.10 5.13 -13.41
C VAL A 191 -5.23 5.90 -14.73
N ARG A 192 -6.16 5.52 -15.61
CA ARG A 192 -6.39 6.21 -16.89
C ARG A 192 -6.84 7.66 -16.68
N ASN A 193 -7.76 7.89 -15.75
CA ASN A 193 -8.25 9.24 -15.43
C ASN A 193 -7.14 10.10 -14.80
N ALA A 194 -6.29 9.52 -13.94
CA ALA A 194 -5.10 10.20 -13.43
C ALA A 194 -4.15 10.60 -14.58
N ARG A 195 -3.94 9.72 -15.57
CA ARG A 195 -3.08 9.98 -16.74
C ARG A 195 -3.66 11.01 -17.71
N GLN A 196 -4.97 11.25 -17.69
CA GLN A 196 -5.56 12.38 -18.43
C GLN A 196 -5.20 13.73 -17.80
N VAL A 197 -4.97 13.77 -16.48
CA VAL A 197 -4.55 14.99 -15.76
C VAL A 197 -3.03 15.14 -15.80
N VAL A 198 -2.28 14.07 -15.54
CA VAL A 198 -0.81 14.04 -15.56
C VAL A 198 -0.32 12.86 -16.42
N PRO A 199 -0.09 13.07 -17.73
CA PRO A 199 0.27 12.00 -18.65
C PRO A 199 1.62 11.33 -18.37
N GLY A 200 2.60 12.10 -17.88
CA GLY A 200 3.97 11.61 -17.66
C GLY A 200 4.08 10.66 -16.46
N ARG A 201 4.64 9.47 -16.70
CA ARG A 201 4.91 8.47 -15.64
C ARG A 201 5.90 8.93 -14.60
N ASP A 202 6.86 9.76 -15.01
CA ASP A 202 7.84 10.36 -14.12
C ASP A 202 7.35 11.67 -13.49
N ASP A 203 6.23 12.23 -13.95
CA ASP A 203 5.61 13.44 -13.37
C ASP A 203 4.67 13.07 -12.22
N LEU A 204 3.86 12.03 -12.39
CA LEU A 204 3.06 11.42 -11.32
C LEU A 204 3.35 9.92 -11.25
N VAL A 205 3.98 9.48 -10.17
CA VAL A 205 4.25 8.05 -9.96
C VAL A 205 3.00 7.41 -9.38
N ILE A 206 2.51 6.34 -10.02
CA ILE A 206 1.27 5.69 -9.58
C ILE A 206 1.57 4.26 -9.12
N PHE A 207 1.18 3.94 -7.88
CA PHE A 207 0.97 2.57 -7.41
C PHE A 207 -0.52 2.27 -7.40
N ALA A 208 -0.94 1.13 -7.95
CA ALA A 208 -2.34 0.74 -7.93
C ALA A 208 -2.57 -0.76 -7.73
N GLY A 209 -3.67 -1.09 -7.04
CA GLY A 209 -4.15 -2.45 -6.86
C GLY A 209 -4.27 -2.89 -5.40
N ALA A 210 -4.80 -4.09 -5.21
CA ALA A 210 -4.97 -4.74 -3.93
C ALA A 210 -4.52 -6.22 -4.00
N CYS A 211 -4.95 -7.04 -3.03
CA CYS A 211 -4.72 -8.47 -3.07
C CYS A 211 -5.26 -9.09 -4.36
N GLN A 212 -4.48 -9.97 -4.97
CA GLN A 212 -4.86 -10.69 -6.19
C GLN A 212 -5.18 -9.86 -7.44
N SER A 213 -4.99 -8.55 -7.46
CA SER A 213 -5.32 -7.71 -8.64
C SER A 213 -4.64 -8.16 -9.94
N ASN A 214 -5.22 -7.80 -11.08
CA ASN A 214 -4.58 -8.00 -12.39
C ASN A 214 -3.43 -7.02 -12.60
N PHE A 215 -2.25 -7.42 -12.14
CA PHE A 215 -1.01 -6.66 -12.22
C PHE A 215 -0.73 -6.12 -13.63
N GLU A 216 -0.75 -6.98 -14.65
CA GLU A 216 -0.35 -6.63 -16.01
C GLU A 216 -1.29 -5.57 -16.60
N ALA A 217 -2.60 -5.71 -16.37
CA ALA A 217 -3.57 -4.75 -16.87
C ALA A 217 -3.47 -3.37 -16.20
N ILE A 218 -3.13 -3.33 -14.90
CA ILE A 218 -2.91 -2.07 -14.17
C ILE A 218 -1.64 -1.35 -14.67
N ILE A 219 -0.55 -2.09 -14.90
CA ILE A 219 0.67 -1.53 -15.51
C ILE A 219 0.39 -1.02 -16.93
N ALA A 220 -0.31 -1.82 -17.74
CA ALA A 220 -0.71 -1.43 -19.10
C ALA A 220 -1.61 -0.18 -19.12
N ALA A 221 -2.40 0.05 -18.08
CA ALA A 221 -3.23 1.24 -17.93
C ALA A 221 -2.43 2.53 -17.70
N GLY A 222 -1.16 2.42 -17.26
CA GLY A 222 -0.28 3.56 -17.04
C GLY A 222 0.29 3.69 -15.64
N ALA A 223 0.10 2.70 -14.77
CA ALA A 223 0.72 2.69 -13.45
C ALA A 223 2.23 2.44 -13.55
N ASN A 224 2.98 2.94 -12.57
CA ASN A 224 4.41 2.64 -12.42
C ASN A 224 4.60 1.33 -11.66
N TYR A 225 3.78 1.12 -10.64
CA TYR A 225 3.81 -0.05 -9.78
C TYR A 225 2.40 -0.62 -9.63
N ALA A 226 2.33 -1.93 -9.47
CA ALA A 226 1.07 -2.60 -9.18
C ALA A 226 1.27 -3.77 -8.23
N SER A 227 0.20 -4.13 -7.55
CA SER A 227 0.18 -5.27 -6.64
C SER A 227 -0.12 -6.59 -7.34
N ALA A 228 0.24 -7.65 -6.63
CA ALA A 228 -0.07 -9.04 -6.86
C ALA A 228 0.29 -9.58 -8.27
N PRO A 229 1.54 -9.46 -8.75
CA PRO A 229 1.96 -10.10 -10.01
C PRO A 229 1.66 -11.60 -10.01
N LYS A 230 1.77 -12.26 -8.84
CA LYS A 230 1.49 -13.70 -8.67
C LYS A 230 0.11 -13.99 -8.06
N ARG A 231 -0.75 -12.98 -8.03
CA ARG A 231 -2.11 -13.01 -7.47
C ARG A 231 -2.16 -13.46 -6.01
N VAL A 232 -1.13 -13.08 -5.25
CA VAL A 232 -1.01 -13.36 -3.81
C VAL A 232 -1.68 -12.25 -2.99
N LEU A 233 -1.77 -12.50 -1.69
CA LEU A 233 -2.15 -11.49 -0.72
C LEU A 233 -0.97 -10.54 -0.46
N ILE A 234 -1.24 -9.24 -0.38
CA ILE A 234 -0.23 -8.22 -0.11
C ILE A 234 -0.41 -7.60 1.27
N HIS A 235 0.69 -7.20 1.89
CA HIS A 235 0.68 -6.56 3.18
C HIS A 235 0.27 -5.09 3.05
N CYS A 236 -0.45 -4.56 4.04
CA CYS A 236 -1.00 -3.21 3.97
C CYS A 236 0.07 -2.10 3.88
N LEU A 237 1.29 -2.33 4.40
CA LEU A 237 2.44 -1.41 4.31
C LEU A 237 3.23 -1.48 3.00
N ASP A 238 3.02 -2.48 2.15
CA ASP A 238 3.80 -2.55 0.90
C ASP A 238 3.68 -1.27 0.05
N PRO A 239 2.48 -0.68 -0.15
CA PRO A 239 2.34 0.60 -0.84
C PRO A 239 3.06 1.76 -0.15
N VAL A 240 3.18 1.72 1.18
CA VAL A 240 3.89 2.75 1.97
C VAL A 240 5.39 2.70 1.67
N PHE A 241 5.98 1.50 1.66
CA PHE A 241 7.40 1.34 1.37
C PHE A 241 7.75 1.73 -0.07
N ILE A 242 6.86 1.44 -1.03
CA ILE A 242 7.06 1.89 -2.40
C ILE A 242 7.06 3.42 -2.49
N ALA A 243 6.06 4.05 -1.89
CA ALA A 243 5.93 5.50 -1.89
C ALA A 243 7.10 6.18 -1.18
N GLU A 244 7.55 5.65 -0.04
CA GLU A 244 8.68 6.20 0.70
C GLU A 244 9.98 6.13 -0.11
N GLU A 245 10.30 4.97 -0.71
CA GLU A 245 11.51 4.83 -1.55
C GLU A 245 11.49 5.83 -2.71
N VAL A 246 10.36 5.98 -3.40
CA VAL A 246 10.21 6.95 -4.50
C VAL A 246 10.35 8.38 -3.97
N ALA A 247 9.74 8.71 -2.83
CA ALA A 247 9.73 10.05 -2.25
C ALA A 247 11.13 10.52 -1.83
N PHE A 248 11.98 9.61 -1.37
CA PHE A 248 13.33 9.90 -0.87
C PHE A 248 14.47 9.54 -1.84
N THR A 249 14.17 8.90 -2.98
CA THR A 249 15.14 8.76 -4.06
C THR A 249 15.32 10.08 -4.80
N PRO A 250 16.56 10.54 -5.08
CA PRO A 250 16.81 11.78 -5.84
C PRO A 250 16.18 11.75 -7.22
N ILE A 251 15.64 12.89 -7.69
CA ILE A 251 15.04 12.99 -9.03
C ILE A 251 15.99 12.67 -10.20
N SER A 252 17.30 12.83 -9.98
CA SER A 252 18.34 12.48 -10.95
C SER A 252 18.64 10.98 -11.01
N LYS A 253 18.10 10.17 -10.08
CA LYS A 253 18.36 8.74 -9.95
C LYS A 253 17.11 7.92 -10.25
N LEU A 254 17.34 6.72 -10.75
CA LEU A 254 16.32 5.69 -10.90
C LEU A 254 16.15 4.96 -9.57
N VAL A 255 14.92 4.57 -9.26
CA VAL A 255 14.61 3.68 -8.15
C VAL A 255 15.04 2.26 -8.54
N SER A 256 15.80 1.60 -7.67
CA SER A 256 16.24 0.22 -7.88
C SER A 256 15.08 -0.75 -7.65
N LEU A 257 14.47 -1.28 -8.72
CA LEU A 257 13.33 -2.20 -8.60
C LEU A 257 13.61 -3.44 -7.73
N PRO A 258 14.76 -4.13 -7.85
CA PRO A 258 15.04 -5.28 -6.99
C PRO A 258 15.13 -4.91 -5.51
N GLU A 259 15.77 -3.78 -5.19
CA GLU A 259 15.91 -3.32 -3.80
C GLU A 259 14.58 -2.82 -3.23
N LEU A 260 13.83 -2.06 -4.03
CA LEU A 260 12.47 -1.60 -3.73
C LEU A 260 11.57 -2.76 -3.36
N VAL A 261 11.51 -3.78 -4.22
CA VAL A 261 10.66 -4.95 -4.02
C VAL A 261 11.15 -5.78 -2.83
N ALA A 262 12.47 -5.96 -2.66
CA ALA A 262 13.04 -6.66 -1.50
C ALA A 262 12.81 -5.94 -0.17
N GLY A 263 12.61 -4.61 -0.20
CA GLY A 263 12.25 -3.80 0.96
C GLY A 263 10.79 -3.93 1.39
N THR A 264 9.91 -4.45 0.54
CA THR A 264 8.50 -4.72 0.88
C THR A 264 8.34 -5.98 1.74
N ILE A 265 7.20 -6.11 2.42
CA ILE A 265 6.90 -7.26 3.28
C ILE A 265 6.55 -8.50 2.45
N THR A 266 5.77 -8.34 1.38
CA THR A 266 5.37 -9.48 0.53
C THR A 266 6.39 -9.78 -0.57
N GLY A 267 7.22 -8.83 -0.97
CA GLY A 267 8.28 -9.05 -1.96
C GLY A 267 7.76 -9.25 -3.39
N LYS A 268 8.57 -9.89 -4.22
CA LYS A 268 8.36 -10.00 -5.68
C LYS A 268 7.11 -10.76 -6.12
N GLU A 269 6.56 -11.59 -5.24
CA GLU A 269 5.30 -12.28 -5.51
C GLU A 269 4.11 -11.32 -5.39
N GLY A 270 4.24 -10.32 -4.51
CA GLY A 270 3.18 -9.36 -4.16
C GLY A 270 3.30 -8.00 -4.82
N ILE A 271 4.49 -7.56 -5.22
CA ILE A 271 4.67 -6.22 -5.79
C ILE A 271 5.61 -6.27 -7.00
N GLY A 272 5.29 -5.48 -8.01
CA GLY A 272 6.14 -5.26 -9.17
C GLY A 272 5.94 -3.88 -9.77
N GLY A 273 6.69 -3.58 -10.83
CA GLY A 273 6.55 -2.32 -11.54
C GLY A 273 7.58 -2.15 -12.64
N ILE A 274 7.73 -0.91 -13.08
CA ILE A 274 8.64 -0.47 -14.15
C ILE A 274 9.62 0.57 -13.62
N GLU A 275 10.70 0.76 -14.37
CA GLU A 275 11.71 1.78 -14.07
C GLU A 275 11.05 3.16 -13.88
N THR A 276 11.42 3.83 -12.79
CA THR A 276 10.80 5.10 -12.35
C THR A 276 11.86 5.98 -11.69
N ARG A 277 11.83 7.28 -11.96
CA ARG A 277 12.71 8.26 -11.30
C ARG A 277 12.24 8.58 -9.87
N GLY A 278 13.19 8.91 -9.01
CA GLY A 278 12.90 9.43 -7.68
C GLY A 278 12.20 10.79 -7.69
N LYS A 279 11.71 11.22 -6.52
CA LYS A 279 10.99 12.50 -6.34
C LYS A 279 11.67 13.45 -5.38
N PHE A 280 12.74 13.02 -4.70
CA PHE A 280 13.46 13.84 -3.74
C PHE A 280 14.24 14.97 -4.41
N ARG A 281 14.12 16.17 -3.85
CA ARG A 281 14.87 17.36 -4.25
C ARG A 281 15.56 17.99 -3.06
N LEU A 282 16.76 18.48 -3.30
CA LEU A 282 17.51 19.32 -2.38
C LEU A 282 17.37 20.78 -2.82
N GLY A 283 16.83 21.64 -1.95
CA GLY A 283 16.65 23.06 -2.18
C GLY A 283 17.75 23.90 -1.54
N PHE A 284 18.02 25.07 -2.11
CA PHE A 284 19.00 26.04 -1.61
C PHE A 284 18.61 27.48 -2.04
N PRO A 285 18.86 28.51 -1.21
CA PRO A 285 19.25 28.42 0.20
C PRO A 285 18.04 28.08 1.08
N LYS A 286 18.29 27.57 2.28
CA LYS A 286 17.28 27.43 3.32
C LYS A 286 16.85 28.84 3.77
N ALA A 287 15.55 29.14 3.67
CA ALA A 287 15.01 30.39 4.20
C ALA A 287 15.14 30.40 5.74
N GLY A 288 15.58 31.53 6.28
CA GLY A 288 15.71 31.77 7.73
C GLY A 288 14.41 32.15 8.39
#